data_AF-A0A354GQB0-F1
#
_entry.id   AF-A0A354GQB0-F1
#
_cell.length_a   1.000
_cell.length_b   1.000
_cell.length_c   1.000
_cell.angle_alpha   90.00
_cell.angle_beta   90.00
_cell.angle_gamma   90.00
#
_symmetry.space_group_name_H-M   'P 1'
#
loop_
_entity.id
_entity.type
_entity.pdbx_description
1 polymer ?
#
loop_
_entity_poly.entity_id
_entity_poly.type
_entity_poly.pdbx_seq_one_letter_code
_entity_poly.pdbx_strand_id
1 'polypeptide(L)'
;RRPLRQKWIADPLILDGGFQMMILWSVAHSGAPGLPCYVARYRQYRRAFPAEGARVALEIGKATELHALGDLDFLAADGQVIARMEGAECTLDAGLERAFRRNRLPMAAVGEV
;
A
#
# COMPACT_ATOMS: atom_id res chain seq x y z
N ARG A 1 -4.88 -18.45 -22.86
CA ARG A 1 -5.69 -17.19 -22.88
C ARG A 1 -4.79 -16.07 -23.43
N ARG A 2 -5.27 -15.25 -24.38
CA ARG A 2 -4.56 -14.03 -24.85
C ARG A 2 -5.29 -12.80 -24.28
N PRO A 3 -4.79 -12.19 -23.20
CA PRO A 3 -5.43 -10.99 -22.64
C PRO A 3 -5.32 -9.82 -23.63
N LEU A 4 -6.31 -8.92 -23.62
CA LEU A 4 -6.33 -7.73 -24.48
C LEU A 4 -5.18 -6.75 -24.18
N ARG A 5 -4.62 -6.80 -22.96
CA ARG A 5 -3.43 -6.05 -22.56
C ARG A 5 -2.36 -7.01 -22.07
N GLN A 6 -1.12 -6.76 -22.48
CA GLN A 6 0.07 -7.51 -22.02
C GLN A 6 0.76 -6.88 -20.82
N LYS A 7 0.28 -5.71 -20.36
CA LYS A 7 0.84 -4.97 -19.23
C LYS A 7 -0.28 -4.56 -18.28
N TRP A 8 0.05 -4.51 -16.99
CA TRP A 8 -0.82 -3.97 -15.96
C TRP A 8 -1.05 -2.47 -16.15
N ILE A 9 -2.23 -1.98 -15.76
CA ILE A 9 -2.57 -0.54 -15.82
C ILE A 9 -1.92 0.21 -14.65
N ALA A 10 -2.08 -0.34 -13.45
CA ALA A 10 -1.38 0.05 -12.24
C ALA A 10 -0.39 -1.06 -11.86
N ASP A 11 0.70 -0.71 -11.18
CA ASP A 11 1.67 -1.71 -10.70
C ASP A 11 1.14 -2.35 -9.39
N PRO A 12 0.78 -3.66 -9.38
CA PRO A 12 0.19 -4.28 -8.21
C PRO A 12 1.11 -4.27 -6.99
N LEU A 13 2.44 -4.34 -7.19
CA LEU A 13 3.40 -4.33 -6.09
C LEU A 13 3.46 -2.95 -5.44
N ILE A 14 3.39 -1.88 -6.24
CA ILE A 14 3.39 -0.51 -5.72
C ILE A 14 2.10 -0.23 -4.94
N LEU A 15 0.95 -0.68 -5.46
CA LEU A 15 -0.31 -0.54 -4.74
C LEU A 15 -0.30 -1.32 -3.42
N ASP A 16 0.20 -2.55 -3.43
CA ASP A 16 0.37 -3.36 -2.21
C ASP A 16 1.33 -2.69 -1.21
N GLY A 17 2.41 -2.06 -1.68
CA GLY A 17 3.28 -1.23 -0.83
C GLY A 17 2.53 -0.09 -0.14
N GLY A 18 1.52 0.49 -0.78
CA GLY A 18 0.60 1.46 -0.18
C GLY A 18 -0.22 0.87 0.97
N PHE A 19 -0.79 -0.31 0.75
CA PHE A 19 -1.51 -1.06 1.78
C PHE A 19 -0.59 -1.48 2.95
N GLN A 20 0.62 -1.95 2.65
CA GLN A 20 1.62 -2.27 3.68
C GLN A 20 2.00 -1.03 4.50
N MET A 21 2.13 0.15 3.87
CA MET A 21 2.36 1.41 4.60
C MET A 21 1.25 1.69 5.62
N MET A 22 -0.01 1.47 5.27
CA MET A 22 -1.12 1.61 6.22
C MET A 22 -1.01 0.61 7.38
N ILE A 23 -0.67 -0.65 7.10
CA ILE A 23 -0.51 -1.68 8.14
C ILE A 23 0.61 -1.29 9.11
N LEU A 24 1.76 -0.85 8.58
CA LEU A 24 2.89 -0.40 9.37
C LEU A 24 2.53 0.83 10.22
N TRP A 25 1.80 1.78 9.64
CA TRP A 25 1.29 2.94 10.36
C TRP A 25 0.39 2.53 11.53
N SER A 26 -0.55 1.60 11.30
CA SER A 26 -1.47 1.10 12.33
C SER A 26 -0.73 0.44 13.50
N VAL A 27 0.28 -0.39 13.22
CA VAL A 27 1.11 -1.00 14.28
C VAL A 27 1.83 0.08 15.07
N ALA A 28 2.43 1.07 14.39
CA ALA A 28 3.23 2.11 15.03
C ALA A 28 2.41 3.09 15.88
N HIS A 29 1.16 3.40 15.50
CA HIS A 29 0.37 4.46 16.14
C HIS A 29 -0.83 3.95 16.93
N SER A 30 -1.34 2.75 16.63
CA SER A 30 -2.52 2.16 17.28
C SER A 30 -2.20 0.85 18.00
N GLY A 31 -0.96 0.35 17.93
CA GLY A 31 -0.51 -0.85 18.64
C GLY A 31 -1.11 -2.16 18.12
N ALA A 32 -1.87 -2.12 17.03
CA ALA A 32 -2.50 -3.29 16.41
C ALA A 32 -2.30 -3.24 14.89
N PRO A 33 -2.02 -4.39 14.24
CA PRO A 33 -1.99 -4.44 12.80
C PRO A 33 -3.39 -4.20 12.23
N GLY A 34 -3.42 -3.60 11.04
CA GLY A 34 -4.65 -3.36 10.32
C GLY A 34 -4.85 -4.29 9.12
N LEU A 35 -6.09 -4.42 8.64
CA LEU A 35 -6.42 -5.01 7.36
C LEU A 35 -7.05 -3.94 6.45
N PRO A 36 -6.37 -3.54 5.37
CA PRO A 36 -6.95 -2.67 4.35
C PRO A 36 -8.21 -3.32 3.77
N CYS A 37 -9.35 -2.64 3.88
CA CYS A 37 -10.66 -3.23 3.62
C CYS A 37 -11.53 -2.41 2.66
N TYR A 38 -11.21 -1.13 2.46
CA TYR A 38 -11.95 -0.26 1.55
C TYR A 38 -11.06 0.82 0.93
N VAL A 39 -11.42 1.26 -0.28
CA VAL A 39 -10.83 2.40 -0.98
C VAL A 39 -11.96 3.14 -1.67
N ALA A 40 -12.13 4.43 -1.36
CA ALA A 40 -13.20 5.23 -1.95
C ALA A 40 -12.94 5.52 -3.44
N ARG A 41 -11.70 5.86 -3.78
CA ARG A 41 -11.34 6.18 -5.17
C ARG A 41 -9.87 5.91 -5.45
N TYR A 42 -9.59 5.42 -6.66
CA TYR A 42 -8.25 5.39 -7.23
C TYR A 42 -8.22 6.21 -8.51
N ARG A 43 -7.25 7.12 -8.63
CA ARG A 43 -7.00 7.88 -9.86
C ARG A 43 -5.52 7.83 -10.21
N GLN A 44 -5.23 7.39 -11.42
CA GLN A 44 -3.89 7.41 -11.98
C GLN A 44 -3.77 8.55 -13.01
N TYR A 45 -2.77 9.41 -12.84
CA TYR A 45 -2.54 10.58 -13.70
C TYR A 45 -1.52 10.28 -14.79
N ARG A 46 -0.58 9.36 -14.56
CA ARG A 46 0.41 8.92 -15.54
C ARG A 46 -0.01 7.62 -16.25
N ARG A 47 0.47 7.41 -17.47
CA ARG A 47 0.09 6.23 -18.27
C ARG A 47 0.56 4.90 -17.65
N ALA A 48 1.66 4.92 -16.91
CA ALA A 48 2.24 3.76 -16.23
C ALA A 48 3.07 4.23 -15.03
N PHE A 49 3.33 3.30 -14.11
CA PHE A 49 4.33 3.50 -13.06
C PHE A 49 5.75 3.41 -13.66
N PRO A 50 6.71 4.18 -13.14
CA PRO A 50 8.11 4.07 -13.54
C PRO A 50 8.72 2.71 -13.17
N ALA A 51 9.73 2.26 -13.91
CA ALA A 51 10.37 0.96 -13.69
C ALA A 51 11.22 0.93 -12.41
N GLU A 52 11.73 2.10 -12.01
CA GLU A 52 12.44 2.35 -10.77
C GLU A 52 11.54 2.34 -9.52
N GLY A 53 10.22 2.24 -9.70
CA GLY A 53 9.23 2.20 -8.63
C GLY A 53 8.60 3.57 -8.33
N ALA A 54 8.07 3.70 -7.12
CA ALA A 54 7.44 4.93 -6.64
C ALA A 54 7.66 5.09 -5.13
N ARG A 55 7.64 6.34 -4.66
CA ARG A 55 7.53 6.65 -3.24
C ARG A 55 6.06 6.68 -2.84
N VAL A 56 5.73 6.07 -1.71
CA VAL A 56 4.39 6.17 -1.10
C VAL A 56 4.40 7.24 -0.02
N ALA A 57 3.43 8.14 -0.05
CA ALA A 57 3.13 9.06 1.05
C ALA A 57 1.71 8.76 1.56
N LEU A 58 1.58 8.55 2.86
CA LEU A 58 0.30 8.29 3.55
C LEU A 58 -0.04 9.51 4.39
N GLU A 59 -1.25 10.05 4.17
CA GLU A 59 -1.84 11.10 5.01
C GLU A 59 -3.05 10.52 5.75
N ILE A 60 -2.98 10.46 7.08
CA ILE A 60 -4.08 9.95 7.90
C ILE A 60 -5.02 11.09 8.24
N GLY A 61 -6.27 10.96 7.78
CA GLY A 61 -7.33 11.93 8.07
C GLY A 61 -8.08 11.61 9.35
N LYS A 62 -8.31 10.32 9.64
CA LYS A 62 -9.03 9.88 10.85
C LYS A 62 -8.50 8.54 11.34
N ALA A 63 -8.34 8.40 12.65
CA ALA A 63 -8.07 7.12 13.28
C ALA A 63 -8.91 6.96 14.55
N THR A 64 -9.35 5.74 14.80
CA THR A 64 -10.02 5.30 16.03
C THR A 64 -9.34 4.02 16.51
N GLU A 65 -9.84 3.43 17.59
CA GLU A 65 -9.36 2.13 18.08
C GLU A 65 -9.60 1.00 17.08
N LEU A 66 -10.60 1.13 16.20
CA LEU A 66 -11.05 0.06 15.30
C LEU A 66 -10.79 0.35 13.82
N HIS A 67 -10.55 1.61 13.43
CA HIS A 67 -10.41 1.99 12.03
C HIS A 67 -9.35 3.08 11.83
N ALA A 68 -8.64 3.02 10.71
CA ALA A 68 -7.81 4.10 10.21
C ALA A 68 -8.25 4.45 8.77
N LEU A 69 -8.39 5.75 8.49
CA LEU A 69 -8.78 6.30 7.20
C LEU A 69 -7.73 7.33 6.76
N GLY A 70 -7.26 7.19 5.54
CA GLY A 70 -6.29 8.11 4.96
C GLY A 70 -6.22 8.06 3.45
N ASP A 71 -5.41 8.94 2.90
CA ASP A 71 -5.13 9.03 1.48
C ASP A 71 -3.68 8.60 1.21
N LEU A 72 -3.45 7.94 0.09
CA LEU A 72 -2.12 7.55 -0.39
C LEU A 72 -1.81 8.29 -1.68
N ASP A 73 -0.69 9.00 -1.69
CA ASP A 73 -0.08 9.53 -2.91
C ASP A 73 1.10 8.64 -3.33
N PHE A 74 1.08 8.22 -4.58
CA PHE A 74 2.19 7.52 -5.22
C PHE A 74 2.99 8.51 -6.05
N LEU A 75 4.22 8.78 -5.63
CA LEU A 75 5.07 9.84 -6.17
C LEU A 75 6.21 9.26 -7.01
N ALA A 76 6.52 9.91 -8.13
CA ALA A 76 7.73 9.64 -8.89
C ALA A 76 8.96 10.25 -8.22
N ALA A 77 10.16 9.92 -8.72
CA ALA A 77 11.43 10.44 -8.20
C ALA A 77 11.54 11.98 -8.27
N ASP A 78 10.83 12.60 -9.21
CA ASP A 78 10.71 14.06 -9.38
C ASP A 78 9.69 14.71 -8.42
N GLY A 79 9.06 13.93 -7.54
CA GLY A 79 8.05 14.39 -6.58
C GLY A 79 6.65 14.59 -7.16
N GLN A 80 6.44 14.35 -8.46
CA GLN A 80 5.11 14.47 -9.05
C GLN A 80 4.25 13.24 -8.74
N VAL A 81 2.94 13.47 -8.58
CA VAL A 81 1.96 12.41 -8.32
C VAL A 81 1.73 11.56 -9.58
N ILE A 82 2.01 10.26 -9.47
CA ILE A 82 1.71 9.24 -10.45
C ILE A 82 0.23 8.84 -10.34
N ALA A 83 -0.21 8.59 -9.10
CA ALA A 83 -1.56 8.17 -8.76
C ALA A 83 -1.92 8.61 -7.33
N ARG A 84 -3.21 8.75 -7.05
CA ARG A 84 -3.76 8.97 -5.71
C ARG A 84 -4.83 7.92 -5.41
N MET A 85 -4.81 7.43 -4.19
CA MET A 85 -5.85 6.60 -3.60
C MET A 85 -6.49 7.39 -2.46
N GLU A 86 -7.78 7.70 -2.59
CA GLU A 86 -8.54 8.50 -1.64
C GLU A 86 -9.42 7.60 -0.78
N GLY A 87 -9.53 7.93 0.50
CA GLY A 87 -10.39 7.23 1.46
C GLY A 87 -10.05 5.75 1.60
N ALA A 88 -8.75 5.44 1.68
CA ALA A 88 -8.29 4.10 2.02
C ALA A 88 -8.57 3.84 3.50
N GLU A 89 -9.29 2.76 3.78
CA GLU A 89 -9.70 2.36 5.13
C GLU A 89 -9.04 1.04 5.54
N CYS A 90 -8.65 0.98 6.81
CA CYS A 90 -8.03 -0.17 7.43
C CYS A 90 -8.73 -0.48 8.75
N THR A 91 -9.25 -1.71 8.91
CA THR A 91 -9.78 -2.18 10.19
C THR A 91 -8.62 -2.61 11.09
N LEU A 92 -8.63 -2.21 12.35
CA LEU A 92 -7.58 -2.48 13.33
C LEU A 92 -8.02 -3.60 14.27
N ASP A 93 -7.21 -4.65 14.40
CA ASP A 93 -7.53 -5.79 15.27
C ASP A 93 -6.25 -6.50 15.74
N ALA A 94 -6.04 -6.54 17.05
CA ALA A 94 -4.93 -7.26 17.67
C ALA A 94 -4.95 -8.77 17.35
N GLY A 95 -6.12 -9.35 17.08
CA GLY A 95 -6.27 -10.73 16.63
C GLY A 95 -5.56 -11.03 15.30
N LEU A 96 -5.31 -10.00 14.47
CA LEU A 96 -4.61 -10.14 13.19
C LEU A 96 -3.10 -10.38 13.34
N GLU A 97 -2.50 -10.14 14.51
CA GLU A 97 -1.05 -10.37 14.73
C GLU A 97 -0.61 -11.78 14.35
N ARG A 98 -1.44 -12.79 14.63
CA ARG A 98 -1.12 -14.19 14.32
C ARG A 98 -1.17 -14.46 12.82
N ALA A 99 -1.96 -13.72 12.06
CA ALA A 99 -1.99 -13.80 10.61
C ALA A 99 -0.70 -13.21 10.02
N PHE A 100 -0.30 -12.02 10.47
CA PHE A 100 0.91 -11.35 10.00
C PHE A 100 2.21 -12.08 10.37
N ARG A 101 2.33 -12.66 11.58
CA ARG A 101 3.53 -13.43 11.99
C ARG A 101 3.84 -14.66 11.14
N ARG A 102 2.84 -15.20 10.44
CA ARG A 102 3.00 -16.35 9.54
C ARG A 102 3.50 -15.96 8.15
N ASN A 103 3.46 -14.67 7.81
CA ASN A 103 3.97 -14.15 6.55
C ASN A 103 5.48 -13.96 6.62
N ARG A 104 6.25 -15.02 6.35
CA ARG A 104 7.71 -14.97 6.25
C ARG A 104 8.11 -15.04 4.78
N LEU A 105 8.80 -14.03 4.29
CA LEU A 105 9.51 -14.13 3.02
C LEU A 105 10.69 -15.09 3.21
N PRO A 106 10.88 -16.10 2.34
CA PRO A 106 12.15 -16.80 2.28
C PRO A 106 13.25 -15.76 2.08
N MET A 107 14.29 -15.82 2.89
CA MET A 107 15.46 -14.96 2.68
C MET A 107 16.08 -15.36 1.34
N ALA A 108 15.72 -14.67 0.27
CA ALA A 108 16.45 -14.77 -0.98
C ALA A 108 17.88 -14.38 -0.64
N ALA A 109 18.85 -15.24 -0.97
CA ALA A 109 20.26 -14.92 -0.83
C ALA A 109 20.47 -13.55 -1.47
N VAL A 110 20.77 -12.54 -0.64
CA VAL A 110 21.21 -11.25 -1.12
C VAL A 110 22.50 -11.56 -1.86
N GLY A 111 22.41 -11.62 -3.20
CA GLY A 111 23.58 -11.78 -4.03
C GLY A 111 24.53 -10.64 -3.70
N GLU A 112 25.74 -10.99 -3.27
CA GLU A 112 26.83 -10.06 -3.08
C GLU A 112 27.00 -9.25 -4.38
N VAL A 113 27.03 -7.93 -4.23
CA VAL A 113 27.44 -6.98 -5.28
C VAL A 113 28.94 -6.77 -5.15
#